data_AF-A0A1A9A818-F1
#
_entry.id   AF-A0A1A9A818-F1
#
_cell.length_a   1.000
_cell.length_b   1.000
_cell.length_c   1.000
_cell.angle_alpha   90.00
_cell.angle_beta   90.00
_cell.angle_gamma   90.00
#
_symmetry.space_group_name_H-M   'P 1'
#
loop_
_entity.id
_entity.type
_entity.pdbx_description
1 polymer ?
#
loop_
_entity_poly.entity_id
_entity_poly.type
_entity_poly.pdbx_seq_one_letter_code
_entity_poly.pdbx_strand_id
1 'polypeptide(L)'
;MSRSRGTKGAARQPVPASAEVSRADAQIPTCAPAGLPATARVLFAVVAGDGTLVRGLGATSATRLATGMYQVVFDQDVTGAGYLGTVGYAHSGGVAPQGTIGVTPRTGIPNAVFVETYAAGGHADRPFHLAVLA
;
A
#
# COMPACT_ATOMS: atom_id res chain seq x y z
N MET A 1 -6.55 21.04 -47.07
CA MET A 1 -6.59 19.56 -47.10
C MET A 1 -5.13 19.09 -47.12
N SER A 2 -4.50 18.38 -46.19
CA SER A 2 -4.79 17.82 -44.87
C SER A 2 -3.40 17.77 -44.20
N ARG A 3 -3.23 18.30 -42.97
CA ARG A 3 -1.95 18.25 -42.28
C ARG A 3 -1.82 16.87 -41.62
N SER A 4 -0.85 16.06 -42.04
CA SER A 4 -0.47 14.85 -41.32
C SER A 4 0.11 15.25 -39.96
N ARG A 5 -0.61 14.96 -38.89
CA ARG A 5 -0.03 15.03 -37.54
C ARG A 5 0.79 13.76 -37.35
N GLY A 6 2.10 13.88 -37.54
CA GLY A 6 3.04 12.90 -37.01
C GLY A 6 2.87 12.85 -35.49
N THR A 7 2.35 11.73 -34.98
CA THR A 7 2.23 11.48 -33.56
C THR A 7 3.62 11.19 -33.01
N LYS A 8 4.15 12.18 -32.31
CA LYS A 8 5.40 12.14 -31.55
C LYS A 8 5.32 11.08 -30.45
N GLY A 9 6.42 10.35 -30.28
CA GLY A 9 6.74 9.58 -29.07
C GLY A 9 6.54 8.08 -29.25
N ALA A 10 7.60 7.36 -29.61
CA ALA A 10 7.64 5.92 -29.45
C ALA A 10 7.36 5.58 -27.98
N ALA A 11 6.23 4.94 -27.71
CA ALA A 11 5.92 4.42 -26.38
C ALA A 11 7.02 3.42 -25.99
N ARG A 12 7.57 3.55 -24.77
CA ARG A 12 8.56 2.61 -24.20
C ARG A 12 7.97 1.25 -23.82
N GLN A 13 6.71 1.01 -24.14
CA GLN A 13 5.99 -0.22 -23.87
C GLN A 13 5.67 -0.92 -25.19
N PRO A 14 5.68 -2.26 -25.22
CA PRO A 14 5.22 -3.02 -26.37
C PRO A 14 3.80 -2.62 -26.78
N VAL A 15 3.53 -2.59 -28.09
CA VAL A 15 2.18 -2.34 -28.61
C VAL A 15 1.27 -3.50 -28.19
N PRO A 16 0.14 -3.24 -27.50
CA PRO A 16 -0.81 -4.29 -27.12
C PRO A 16 -1.38 -5.00 -28.35
N ALA A 17 -1.63 -6.30 -28.25
CA ALA A 17 -2.26 -7.04 -29.34
C ALA A 17 -3.73 -6.61 -29.49
N SER A 18 -4.27 -6.55 -30.71
CA SER A 18 -5.67 -6.12 -30.92
C SER A 18 -6.69 -6.99 -30.15
N ALA A 19 -6.41 -8.29 -30.00
CA ALA A 19 -7.24 -9.18 -29.21
C ALA A 19 -7.21 -8.87 -27.71
N GLU A 20 -6.08 -8.37 -27.19
CA GLU A 20 -5.94 -7.92 -25.79
C GLU A 20 -6.77 -6.66 -25.56
N VAL A 21 -6.71 -5.70 -26.49
CA VAL A 21 -7.52 -4.48 -26.46
C VAL A 21 -9.01 -4.82 -26.46
N SER A 22 -9.47 -5.69 -27.38
CA SER A 22 -10.88 -6.09 -27.44
C SER A 22 -11.36 -6.82 -26.18
N ARG A 23 -10.49 -7.62 -25.52
CA ARG A 23 -10.82 -8.26 -24.24
C ARG A 23 -10.92 -7.23 -23.11
N ALA A 24 -10.00 -6.27 -23.06
CA ALA A 24 -10.03 -5.20 -22.07
C ALA A 24 -11.33 -4.38 -22.20
N ASP A 25 -11.69 -3.96 -23.42
CA ASP A 25 -12.93 -3.21 -23.68
C ASP A 25 -14.19 -3.97 -23.24
N ALA A 26 -14.23 -5.29 -23.46
CA ALA A 26 -15.34 -6.14 -23.04
C ALA A 26 -15.41 -6.36 -21.51
N GLN A 27 -14.29 -6.20 -20.80
CA GLN A 27 -14.19 -6.39 -19.34
C GLN A 27 -14.43 -5.11 -18.55
N ILE A 28 -14.39 -3.93 -19.18
CA ILE A 28 -14.78 -2.67 -18.54
C ILE A 28 -16.29 -2.76 -18.23
N PRO A 29 -16.70 -2.82 -16.95
CA PRO A 29 -18.11 -2.81 -16.62
C PRO A 29 -18.66 -1.44 -16.99
N THR A 30 -19.56 -1.37 -17.97
CA THR A 30 -20.12 -0.09 -18.47
C THR A 30 -20.94 0.68 -17.44
N CYS A 31 -21.23 0.08 -16.28
CA CYS A 31 -22.01 0.68 -15.19
C CYS A 31 -21.26 0.86 -13.86
N ALA A 32 -20.02 0.39 -13.73
CA ALA A 32 -19.22 0.63 -12.52
C ALA A 32 -18.18 1.72 -12.81
N PRO A 33 -18.02 2.74 -11.94
CA PRO A 33 -16.90 3.65 -12.08
C PRO A 33 -15.60 2.85 -11.97
N ALA A 34 -14.67 3.07 -12.89
CA ALA A 34 -13.32 2.53 -12.76
C ALA A 34 -12.69 3.06 -11.45
N GLY A 35 -12.26 2.17 -10.56
CA GLY A 35 -11.62 2.53 -9.29
C GLY A 35 -12.11 1.72 -8.09
N LEU A 36 -11.65 2.10 -6.89
CA LEU A 36 -12.18 1.59 -5.63
C LEU A 36 -13.67 1.99 -5.50
N PRO A 37 -14.51 1.19 -4.83
CA PRO A 37 -15.92 1.55 -4.62
C PRO A 37 -16.03 2.89 -3.91
N ALA A 38 -17.13 3.63 -4.12
CA ALA A 38 -17.34 4.94 -3.48
C ALA A 38 -17.35 4.89 -1.94
N THR A 39 -17.51 3.70 -1.36
CA THR A 39 -17.45 3.43 0.07
C THR A 39 -16.05 3.16 0.59
N ALA A 40 -15.06 2.99 -0.29
CA ALA A 40 -13.70 2.68 0.11
C ALA A 40 -13.07 3.86 0.87
N ARG A 41 -12.28 3.54 1.89
CA ARG A 41 -11.58 4.46 2.77
C ARG A 41 -10.09 4.18 2.69
N VAL A 42 -9.32 5.27 2.75
CA VAL A 42 -7.89 5.19 2.96
C VAL A 42 -7.63 5.28 4.45
N LEU A 43 -7.04 4.25 5.03
CA LEU A 43 -6.52 4.25 6.38
C LEU A 43 -5.00 4.35 6.32
N PHE A 44 -4.40 4.97 7.32
CA PHE A 44 -2.98 5.25 7.32
C PHE A 44 -2.38 5.18 8.72
N ALA A 45 -1.15 4.71 8.82
CA ALA A 45 -0.37 4.70 10.04
C ALA A 45 1.09 5.00 9.76
N VAL A 46 1.70 5.80 10.62
CA VAL A 46 3.16 5.99 10.69
C VAL A 46 3.62 5.50 12.04
N VAL A 47 4.48 4.49 12.00
CA VAL A 47 4.90 3.74 13.18
C VAL A 47 6.41 3.87 13.33
N ALA A 48 6.87 4.21 14.54
CA ALA A 48 8.27 4.26 14.88
C ALA A 48 8.83 2.84 15.09
N GLY A 49 10.16 2.68 15.03
CA GLY A 49 10.81 1.36 15.14
C GLY A 49 10.59 0.67 16.49
N ASP A 50 10.26 1.41 17.53
CA ASP A 50 9.88 0.88 18.85
C ASP A 50 8.43 0.36 18.90
N GLY A 51 7.65 0.57 17.84
CA GLY A 51 6.23 0.21 17.74
C GLY A 51 5.26 1.32 18.10
N THR A 52 5.74 2.53 18.41
CA THR A 52 4.88 3.67 18.74
C THR A 52 4.15 4.17 17.50
N LEU A 53 2.82 4.34 17.60
CA LEU A 53 2.03 5.03 16.58
C LEU A 53 2.27 6.54 16.68
N VAL A 54 2.98 7.11 15.70
CA VAL A 54 3.33 8.54 15.70
C VAL A 54 2.19 9.40 15.15
N ARG A 55 1.51 8.90 14.12
CA ARG A 55 0.33 9.54 13.50
C ARG A 55 -0.44 8.52 12.66
N GLY A 56 -1.72 8.80 12.40
CA GLY A 56 -2.53 7.95 11.54
C GLY A 56 -3.87 8.57 11.15
N LEU A 57 -4.56 7.87 10.25
CA LEU A 57 -5.93 8.12 9.82
C LEU A 57 -6.68 6.78 9.94
N GLY A 58 -7.64 6.69 10.85
CA GLY A 58 -8.33 5.43 11.18
C GLY A 58 -7.47 4.41 11.94
N ALA A 59 -6.16 4.64 12.12
CA ALA A 59 -5.32 3.80 12.98
C ALA A 59 -5.56 4.13 14.46
N THR A 60 -5.85 3.12 15.27
CA THR A 60 -6.16 3.26 16.70
C THR A 60 -4.97 2.94 17.60
N SER A 61 -4.13 1.99 17.19
CA SER A 61 -2.91 1.65 17.94
C SER A 61 -1.86 0.97 17.06
N ALA A 62 -0.61 1.02 17.51
CA ALA A 62 0.46 0.17 17.01
C ALA A 62 1.19 -0.47 18.19
N THR A 63 1.68 -1.70 18.02
CA THR A 63 2.38 -2.43 19.07
C THR A 63 3.47 -3.28 18.44
N ARG A 64 4.67 -3.21 19.01
CA ARG A 64 5.77 -4.12 18.68
C ARG A 64 5.56 -5.46 19.39
N LEU A 65 5.48 -6.53 18.61
CA LEU A 65 5.28 -7.89 19.11
C LEU A 65 6.61 -8.60 19.38
N ALA A 66 7.58 -8.38 18.51
CA ALA A 66 8.95 -8.87 18.60
C ALA A 66 9.85 -7.96 17.75
N THR A 67 11.15 -8.25 17.69
CA THR A 67 12.07 -7.51 16.81
C THR A 67 11.60 -7.55 15.37
N GLY A 68 11.42 -6.38 14.76
CA GLY A 68 10.95 -6.21 13.40
C GLY A 68 9.54 -6.76 13.16
N MET A 69 8.72 -6.97 14.19
CA MET A 69 7.36 -7.51 14.07
C MET A 69 6.38 -6.61 14.82
N TYR A 70 5.33 -6.18 14.13
CA TYR A 70 4.38 -5.21 14.65
C TYR A 70 2.94 -5.62 14.34
N GLN A 71 2.02 -5.12 15.15
CA GLN A 71 0.60 -5.10 14.89
C GLN A 71 0.14 -3.64 14.82
N VAL A 72 -0.60 -3.29 13.77
CA VAL A 72 -1.27 -2.00 13.65
C VAL A 72 -2.77 -2.25 13.61
N VAL A 73 -3.50 -1.61 14.51
CA VAL A 73 -4.95 -1.77 14.66
C VAL A 73 -5.63 -0.52 14.10
N PHE A 74 -6.76 -0.73 13.42
CA PHE A 74 -7.60 0.30 12.84
C PHE A 74 -9.00 0.31 13.48
N ASP A 75 -9.76 1.36 13.24
CA ASP A 75 -11.12 1.58 13.75
C ASP A 75 -12.21 0.86 12.95
N GLN A 76 -11.83 0.05 11.96
CA GLN A 76 -12.73 -0.72 11.12
C GLN A 76 -12.13 -2.07 10.71
N ASP A 77 -12.99 -2.99 10.27
CA ASP A 77 -12.57 -4.26 9.66
C ASP A 77 -11.76 -3.98 8.38
N VAL A 78 -10.62 -4.65 8.26
CA VAL A 78 -9.70 -4.52 7.12
C VAL A 78 -9.47 -5.85 6.42
N THR A 79 -10.19 -6.93 6.74
CA THR A 79 -9.93 -8.32 6.27
C THR A 79 -9.88 -8.47 4.74
N GLY A 80 -10.57 -7.61 3.99
CA GLY A 80 -10.60 -7.60 2.51
C GLY A 80 -9.84 -6.44 1.86
N ALA A 81 -9.06 -5.69 2.64
CA ALA A 81 -8.40 -4.47 2.17
C ALA A 81 -7.10 -4.74 1.38
N GLY A 82 -6.69 -3.76 0.59
CA GLY A 82 -5.33 -3.71 0.05
C GLY A 82 -4.36 -3.09 1.06
N TYR A 83 -3.15 -3.64 1.20
CA TYR A 83 -2.14 -3.15 2.15
C TYR A 83 -0.86 -2.74 1.44
N LEU A 84 -0.34 -1.57 1.79
CA LEU A 84 0.90 -1.02 1.23
C LEU A 84 1.80 -0.55 2.38
N GLY A 85 2.96 -1.17 2.51
CA GLY A 85 3.97 -0.80 3.49
C GLY A 85 5.21 -0.23 2.83
N THR A 86 5.80 0.80 3.43
CA THR A 86 7.16 1.27 3.10
C THR A 86 7.98 1.47 4.37
N VAL A 87 9.26 1.09 4.34
CA VAL A 87 10.21 1.54 5.38
C VAL A 87 10.41 3.04 5.21
N GLY A 88 10.16 3.81 6.26
CA GLY A 88 10.04 5.26 6.17
C GLY A 88 10.20 5.94 7.52
N TYR A 89 10.81 7.13 7.54
CA TYR A 89 11.14 7.79 8.81
C TYR A 89 9.86 8.25 9.50
N ALA A 90 9.76 8.02 10.80
CA ALA A 90 8.53 8.31 11.54
C ALA A 90 8.40 9.79 11.94
N HIS A 91 9.52 10.53 12.05
CA HIS A 91 9.55 11.93 12.48
C HIS A 91 9.90 12.88 11.33
N SER A 92 9.87 14.20 11.56
CA SER A 92 10.35 15.19 10.60
C SER A 92 11.89 15.30 10.64
N GLY A 93 12.53 15.48 9.49
CA GLY A 93 13.95 15.88 9.41
C GLY A 93 15.00 14.76 9.42
N GLY A 94 14.64 13.51 9.10
CA GLY A 94 15.59 12.40 9.02
C GLY A 94 15.25 11.39 7.91
N VAL A 95 16.16 10.43 7.74
CA VAL A 95 16.01 9.33 6.76
C VAL A 95 15.88 8.03 7.54
N ALA A 96 14.94 7.16 7.11
CA ALA A 96 14.82 5.85 7.73
C ALA A 96 16.05 4.99 7.41
N PRO A 97 16.49 4.14 8.36
CA PRO A 97 17.43 3.08 8.04
C PRO A 97 16.87 2.21 6.92
N GLN A 98 17.73 1.77 6.01
CA GLN A 98 17.33 0.91 4.89
C GLN A 98 16.75 -0.42 5.39
N GLY A 99 15.83 -0.98 4.61
CA GLY A 99 15.18 -2.24 4.92
C GLY A 99 14.07 -2.59 3.93
N THR A 100 13.52 -3.78 4.10
CA THR A 100 12.30 -4.22 3.41
C THR A 100 11.18 -4.41 4.43
N ILE A 101 9.95 -4.44 3.92
CA ILE A 101 8.74 -4.53 4.73
C ILE A 101 7.80 -5.55 4.11
N GLY A 102 7.24 -6.42 4.95
CA GLY A 102 6.12 -7.31 4.63
C GLY A 102 4.88 -6.85 5.38
N VAL A 103 3.72 -6.91 4.71
CA VAL A 103 2.43 -6.53 5.30
C VAL A 103 1.40 -7.61 4.98
N THR A 104 0.58 -7.96 5.96
CA THR A 104 -0.48 -8.98 5.82
C THR A 104 -1.57 -8.73 6.86
N PRO A 105 -2.84 -9.11 6.62
CA PRO A 105 -3.86 -9.07 7.66
C PRO A 105 -3.42 -9.86 8.89
N ARG A 106 -3.78 -9.38 10.07
CA ARG A 106 -3.48 -10.06 11.32
C ARG A 106 -4.44 -11.23 11.50
N THR A 107 -3.91 -12.44 11.51
CA THR A 107 -4.70 -13.66 11.73
C THR A 107 -5.51 -13.57 13.03
N GLY A 108 -6.83 -13.75 12.93
CA GLY A 108 -7.75 -13.72 14.06
C GLY A 108 -8.10 -12.34 14.60
N ILE A 109 -7.61 -11.24 14.00
CA ILE A 109 -7.90 -9.87 14.42
C ILE A 109 -8.32 -9.06 13.18
N PRO A 110 -9.63 -8.93 12.91
CA PRO A 110 -10.14 -8.43 11.62
C PRO A 110 -9.80 -6.97 11.33
N ASN A 111 -9.60 -6.16 12.37
CA ASN A 111 -9.24 -4.75 12.25
C ASN A 111 -7.74 -4.49 12.41
N ALA A 112 -6.89 -5.51 12.22
CA ALA A 112 -5.45 -5.34 12.40
C ALA A 112 -4.62 -5.87 11.21
N VAL A 113 -3.47 -5.24 11.03
CA VAL A 113 -2.44 -5.60 10.05
C VAL A 113 -1.20 -6.04 10.80
N PHE A 114 -0.67 -7.20 10.43
CA PHE A 114 0.64 -7.66 10.86
C PHE A 114 1.70 -7.11 9.90
N VAL A 115 2.76 -6.55 10.47
CA VAL A 115 3.84 -5.93 9.72
C VAL A 115 5.15 -6.55 10.16
N GLU A 116 6.00 -6.88 9.20
CA GLU A 116 7.37 -7.28 9.45
C GLU A 116 8.33 -6.34 8.76
N THR A 117 9.43 -6.01 9.42
CA THR A 117 10.51 -5.21 8.85
C THR A 117 11.84 -5.93 8.96
N TYR A 118 12.65 -5.80 7.92
CA TYR A 118 13.90 -6.52 7.76
C TYR A 118 15.06 -5.58 7.44
N ALA A 119 16.26 -6.00 7.83
CA ALA A 119 17.53 -5.50 7.34
C ALA A 119 18.32 -6.65 6.71
N ALA A 120 19.54 -6.39 6.25
CA ALA A 120 20.39 -7.40 5.60
C ALA A 120 20.63 -8.68 6.46
N GLY A 121 20.48 -8.59 7.79
CA GLY A 121 20.67 -9.71 8.73
C GLY A 121 19.39 -10.40 9.22
N GLY A 122 18.21 -10.07 8.66
CA GLY A 122 16.92 -10.62 9.09
C GLY A 122 16.01 -9.58 9.73
N HIS A 123 15.13 -10.02 10.63
CA HIS A 123 14.18 -9.11 11.31
C HIS A 123 14.93 -8.01 12.06
N ALA A 124 14.52 -6.77 11.81
CA ALA A 124 15.12 -5.61 12.42
C ALA A 124 14.06 -4.54 12.62
N ASP A 125 14.11 -3.86 13.75
CA ASP A 125 13.21 -2.76 14.04
C ASP A 125 13.45 -1.62 13.04
N ARG A 126 12.40 -1.26 12.29
CA ARG A 126 12.44 -0.16 11.31
C ARG A 126 11.17 0.67 11.45
N PRO A 127 11.28 2.00 11.40
CA PRO A 127 10.08 2.82 11.26
C PRO A 127 9.47 2.60 9.87
N PHE A 128 8.14 2.66 9.79
CA PHE A 128 7.42 2.39 8.56
C PHE A 128 6.15 3.24 8.43
N HIS A 129 5.72 3.38 7.19
CA HIS A 129 4.41 3.93 6.83
C HIS A 129 3.57 2.78 6.28
N LEU A 130 2.30 2.74 6.67
CA LEU A 130 1.33 1.73 6.26
C LEU A 130 0.08 2.44 5.73
N ALA A 131 -0.31 2.13 4.51
CA ALA A 131 -1.60 2.51 3.93
C ALA A 131 -2.47 1.27 3.77
N VAL A 132 -3.75 1.41 4.10
CA VAL A 132 -4.78 0.37 3.93
C VAL A 132 -5.91 0.95 3.09
N LEU A 133 -6.26 0.24 2.01
CA LEU A 133 -7.31 0.60 1.06
C LEU A 133 -8.48 -0.35 1.31
N ALA A 134 -9.43 0.07 2.14
CA ALA A 134 -10.49 -0.76 2.70
C ALA A 134 -11.88 -0.35 2.19
#